data_AF-A0A7X3RFZ2-F1
#
_entry.id   AF-A0A7X3RFZ2-F1
#
_cell.length_a   1.000
_cell.length_b   1.000
_cell.length_c   1.000
_cell.angle_alpha   90.00
_cell.angle_beta   90.00
_cell.angle_gamma   90.00
#
_symmetry.space_group_name_H-M   'P 1'
#
loop_
_entity.id
_entity.type
_entity.pdbx_description
1 polymer ?
#
loop_
_entity_poly.entity_id
_entity_poly.type
_entity_poly.pdbx_seq_one_letter_code
_entity_poly.pdbx_strand_id
1 'polypeptide(L)' 'MEKIALTGLKPTGPPHIGNYLGMLKPSLELAEKFQALYFIPDYHALTTVRDGKELENLTYQAT' A
#
# COMPACT_ATOMS: atom_id res chain seq x y z
N MET A 1 -19.08 -17.66 2.88
CA MET A 1 -18.27 -16.44 3.12
C MET A 1 -17.27 -16.32 2.00
N GLU A 2 -17.21 -15.16 1.37
CA GLU A 2 -16.15 -14.83 0.42
C GLU A 2 -14.82 -14.70 1.18
N LYS A 3 -13.72 -15.16 0.60
CA LYS A 3 -12.39 -15.03 1.22
C LYS A 3 -11.87 -13.62 0.95
N ILE A 4 -11.33 -12.98 1.97
CA ILE A 4 -10.81 -11.61 1.89
C ILE A 4 -9.29 -11.66 1.67
N ALA A 5 -8.80 -10.86 0.73
CA ALA A 5 -7.38 -10.57 0.54
C ALA A 5 -7.10 -9.12 0.95
N LEU A 6 -6.31 -8.91 2.00
CA LEU A 6 -5.98 -7.57 2.51
C LEU A 6 -4.53 -7.24 2.15
N THR A 7 -4.28 -6.11 1.48
CA THR A 7 -2.94 -5.65 1.09
C THR A 7 -2.71 -4.21 1.51
N GLY A 8 -1.57 -3.94 2.16
CA GLY A 8 -1.18 -2.61 2.61
C GLY A 8 0.09 -2.12 1.90
N LEU A 9 0.06 -0.91 1.34
CA LEU A 9 1.23 -0.27 0.69
C LEU A 9 1.73 0.89 1.56
N LYS A 10 2.86 0.68 2.25
CA LYS A 10 3.46 1.73 3.11
C LYS A 10 3.77 2.99 2.28
N PRO A 11 3.45 4.20 2.79
CA PRO A 11 3.76 5.43 2.10
C PRO A 11 5.26 5.75 2.20
N THR A 12 6.04 5.20 1.28
CA THR A 12 7.50 5.41 1.18
C THR A 12 7.89 6.30 0.01
N GLY A 13 6.92 6.98 -0.61
CA GLY A 13 7.09 7.77 -1.81
C GLY A 13 6.68 7.00 -3.08
N PRO A 14 7.12 7.46 -4.26
CA PRO A 14 6.67 6.91 -5.54
C PRO A 14 6.99 5.40 -5.67
N PRO A 15 6.05 4.58 -6.14
CA PRO A 15 6.30 3.17 -6.37
C PRO A 15 7.44 2.93 -7.35
N HIS A 16 8.33 1.99 -7.03
CA HIS A 16 9.37 1.51 -7.94
C HIS A 16 9.07 0.09 -8.43
N ILE A 17 9.87 -0.41 -9.39
CA ILE A 17 9.65 -1.72 -10.03
C ILE A 17 9.53 -2.88 -9.02
N GLY A 18 10.29 -2.83 -7.92
CA GLY A 18 10.16 -3.81 -6.83
C GLY A 18 8.77 -3.83 -6.18
N ASN A 19 8.12 -2.69 -5.96
CA ASN A 19 6.74 -2.65 -5.43
C ASN A 19 5.76 -3.21 -6.47
N TYR A 20 5.99 -2.92 -7.75
CA TYR A 20 5.14 -3.43 -8.82
C TYR A 20 5.17 -4.97 -8.89
N LEU A 21 6.37 -5.55 -8.98
CA LEU A 21 6.54 -6.99 -9.12
C LEU A 21 6.23 -7.74 -7.83
N GLY A 22 6.62 -7.19 -6.68
CA GLY A 22 6.49 -7.86 -5.38
C GLY A 22 5.13 -7.72 -4.72
N MET A 23 4.37 -6.66 -5.04
CA MET A 23 3.09 -6.38 -4.40
C MET A 23 1.99 -6.10 -5.42
N LEU A 24 2.09 -5.01 -6.20
CA LEU A 24 0.96 -4.50 -7.01
C LEU A 24 0.42 -5.55 -7.98
N LYS A 25 1.30 -6.17 -8.79
CA LYS A 25 0.89 -7.18 -9.75
C LYS A 25 0.24 -8.41 -9.08
N PRO A 26 0.87 -9.06 -8.07
CA PRO A 26 0.21 -10.12 -7.31
C PRO A 26 -1.12 -9.70 -6.67
N SER A 27 -1.22 -8.47 -6.16
CA SER A 27 -2.46 -8.00 -5.54
C SER A 27 -3.61 -7.82 -6.53
N LEU A 28 -3.32 -7.44 -7.79
CA LEU A 28 -4.33 -7.38 -8.84
C LEU A 28 -4.82 -8.79 -9.22
N GLU A 29 -3.91 -9.77 -9.30
CA GLU A 29 -4.27 -11.17 -9.52
C GLU A 29 -5.12 -11.75 -8.37
N LEU A 30 -4.94 -11.25 -7.15
CA LEU A 30 -5.79 -11.59 -6.00
C LEU A 30 -7.19 -10.96 -6.10
N ALA A 31 -7.31 -9.75 -6.65
CA ALA A 31 -8.60 -9.08 -6.83
C ALA A 31 -9.55 -9.84 -7.77
N GLU A 32 -9.01 -10.66 -8.68
CA GLU A 32 -9.82 -11.51 -9.55
C GLU A 32 -10.43 -12.72 -8.81
N LYS A 33 -9.90 -13.09 -7.64
CA LYS A 33 -10.21 -14.36 -6.95
C LYS A 33 -10.79 -14.18 -5.55
N PHE A 34 -10.62 -13.00 -4.96
CA PHE A 34 -10.94 -12.69 -3.58
C PHE A 34 -11.61 -11.33 -3.49
N GLN A 35 -12.33 -11.09 -2.39
CA GLN A 35 -12.68 -9.74 -2.00
C GLN A 35 -11.40 -9.01 -1.58
N ALA A 36 -10.80 -8.26 -2.51
CA ALA A 36 -9.56 -7.53 -2.28
C ALA A 36 -9.81 -6.18 -1.59
N LEU A 37 -9.06 -5.93 -0.52
CA LEU A 37 -9.07 -4.69 0.26
C LEU A 37 -7.66 -4.10 0.26
N TYR A 38 -7.58 -2.81 -0.09
CA TYR A 38 -6.32 -2.05 -0.15
C TYR A 38 -6.35 -0.90 0.83
N PHE A 39 -5.22 -0.64 1.48
CA PHE A 39 -5.09 0.49 2.38
C PHE A 39 -3.65 1.00 2.45
N ILE A 40 -3.50 2.24 2.90
CA ILE A 40 -2.20 2.84 3.21
C ILE A 40 -1.98 2.69 4.72
N PRO A 41 -0.97 1.92 5.20
CA PRO A 41 -0.62 1.82 6.61
C PRO A 41 0.23 3.03 7.04
N ASP A 42 -0.35 4.24 6.96
CA ASP A 42 0.24 5.51 7.37
C ASP A 42 0.67 5.53 8.85
N TYR A 43 -0.10 4.92 9.74
CA TYR A 43 0.27 4.75 11.15
C TYR A 43 1.59 3.98 11.33
N HIS A 44 1.88 2.99 10.48
CA HIS A 44 3.15 2.25 10.54
C HIS A 44 4.31 3.11 10.03
N ALA A 45 4.04 4.09 9.17
CA ALA A 45 5.06 5.01 8.68
C ALA A 45 5.52 6.02 9.74
N LEU A 46 4.71 6.30 10.77
CA LEU A 46 5.10 7.15 11.91
C LEU A 46 6.31 6.62 12.71
N THR A 47 6.66 5.34 12.55
CA THR A 47 7.89 4.77 13.12
C THR A 47 9.16 5.34 12.46
N THR A 48 9.05 5.85 11.23
CA THR A 48 10.16 6.34 10.40
C THR A 48 10.02 7.80 9.97
N VAL A 49 8.80 8.28 9.74
CA VAL A 49 8.48 9.63 9.28
C VAL A 49 7.78 10.38 10.41
N ARG A 50 8.36 11.49 10.87
CA ARG A 50 7.82 12.27 12.00
C ARG A 50 7.21 13.60 11.60
N ASP A 51 7.54 14.10 10.41
CA ASP A 51 6.90 15.29 9.86
C ASP A 51 5.53 14.91 9.27
N GLY A 52 4.48 15.54 9.78
CA GLY A 52 3.11 15.27 9.35
C GLY A 52 2.84 15.68 7.90
N LYS A 53 3.44 16.78 7.42
CA LYS A 53 3.30 17.22 6.02
C LYS A 53 4.05 16.29 5.09
N GLU A 54 5.20 15.78 5.52
CA GLU A 54 5.94 14.78 4.77
C GLU A 54 5.12 13.48 4.65
N LEU A 55 4.55 12.98 5.76
CA LEU A 55 3.72 11.78 5.75
C LEU A 55 2.48 11.95 4.86
N GLU A 56 1.83 13.10 4.91
CA GLU A 56 0.71 13.44 4.03
C GLU A 56 1.12 13.37 2.56
N ASN A 57 2.23 14.03 2.20
CA ASN A 57 2.75 14.02 0.83
C ASN A 57 3.12 12.60 0.36
N LEU A 58 3.81 11.82 1.20
CA LEU A 58 4.18 10.43 0.87
C LEU A 58 2.94 9.53 0.71
N THR A 59 1.87 9.80 1.46
CA THR A 59 0.60 9.06 1.35
C THR A 59 -0.04 9.29 -0.01
N TYR A 60 -0.12 10.54 -0.47
CA TYR A 60 -0.65 10.83 -1.80
C TYR A 60 0.24 10.29 -2.91
N GLN A 61 1.57 10.32 -2.76
CA GLN A 61 2.50 9.80 -3.77
C GLN A 61 2.54 8.27 -3.89
N ALA A 62 2.08 7.56 -2.86
CA ALA A 62 1.98 6.11 -2.88
C ALA A 62 0.74 5.59 -3.64
N THR A 63 -0.15 6.50 -4.05
CA THR A 63 -1.41 6.22 -4.78
C THR A 63 -1.29 6.68 -6.23
#